data_AF-A0A6J1ANF2-F1
#
_entry.id   AF-A0A6J1ANF2-F1
#
_cell.length_a   1.000
_cell.length_b   1.000
_cell.length_c   1.000
_cell.angle_alpha   90.00
_cell.angle_beta   90.00
_cell.angle_gamma   90.00
#
_symmetry.space_group_name_H-M   'P 1'
#
loop_
_entity.id
_entity.type
_entity.pdbx_description
1 polymer ?
#
loop_
_entity_poly.entity_id
_entity_poly.type
_entity_poly.pdbx_seq_one_letter_code
_entity_poly.pdbx_strand_id
1 'polypeptide(L)'
;MDDCLQRLIDRIDSGEELQNLIPSQRISKLVRIRLEMQAPYISKWPQALSIQAHPLNVSTSFKQRAMLVDEIWHAADYEASDVDWYVKRTVLGGIYSTTEIYMLTDSSPEFHDTWLFLDDRVKDAFDLKKTIQEAKYLAEAVGAGMGSSLQGFVSRVLRRGN
;
A
#
# COMPACT_ATOMS: atom_id res chain seq x y z
N MET A 1 5.65 -9.93 -17.63
CA MET A 1 5.01 -9.01 -16.67
C MET A 1 3.51 -9.05 -16.86
N ASP A 2 3.02 -8.83 -18.08
CA ASP A 2 1.58 -8.82 -18.39
C ASP A 2 0.90 -10.18 -18.11
N ASP A 3 1.49 -11.29 -18.52
CA ASP A 3 0.96 -12.63 -18.22
C ASP A 3 0.84 -12.92 -16.71
N CYS A 4 1.79 -12.42 -15.91
CA CYS A 4 1.74 -12.57 -14.45
C CYS A 4 0.66 -11.69 -13.83
N LEU A 5 0.42 -10.50 -14.40
CA LEU A 5 -0.68 -9.63 -13.99
C LEU A 5 -2.03 -10.27 -14.32
N GLN A 6 -2.20 -10.81 -15.54
CA GLN A 6 -3.44 -11.47 -15.93
C GLN A 6 -3.74 -12.67 -15.02
N ARG A 7 -2.74 -13.53 -14.76
CA ARG A 7 -2.89 -14.67 -13.83
C ARG A 7 -3.24 -14.25 -12.41
N LEU A 8 -2.81 -13.05 -11.98
CA LEU A 8 -3.17 -12.51 -10.67
C LEU A 8 -4.64 -12.07 -10.68
N ILE A 9 -5.08 -11.37 -11.73
CA ILE A 9 -6.47 -10.94 -11.91
C ILE A 9 -7.40 -12.15 -11.95
N ASP A 10 -7.07 -13.17 -12.74
CA ASP A 10 -7.88 -14.40 -12.83
C ASP A 10 -8.03 -15.07 -11.44
N ARG A 11 -7.00 -14.98 -10.59
CA ARG A 11 -7.02 -15.52 -9.23
C ARG A 11 -7.79 -14.64 -8.25
N ILE A 12 -7.76 -13.31 -8.44
CA ILE A 12 -8.61 -12.37 -7.71
C ILE A 12 -10.09 -12.65 -8.03
N ASP A 13 -10.42 -12.79 -9.31
CA ASP A 13 -11.79 -13.02 -9.80
C ASP A 13 -12.36 -14.36 -9.31
N SER A 14 -11.50 -15.38 -9.14
CA SER A 14 -11.93 -16.66 -8.57
C SER A 14 -12.45 -16.55 -7.12
N GLY A 15 -12.08 -15.50 -6.39
CA GLY A 15 -12.74 -15.01 -5.17
C GLY A 15 -12.71 -15.89 -3.91
N GLU A 16 -12.58 -17.21 -4.02
CA GLU A 16 -12.83 -18.16 -2.91
C GLU A 16 -11.89 -17.98 -1.71
N GLU A 17 -10.63 -17.59 -1.95
CA GLU A 17 -9.61 -17.53 -0.90
C GLU A 17 -9.43 -16.14 -0.26
N LEU A 18 -9.98 -15.07 -0.85
CA LEU A 18 -9.74 -13.69 -0.41
C LEU A 18 -10.85 -13.16 0.51
N GLN A 19 -12.09 -13.65 0.35
CA GLN A 19 -13.26 -13.13 1.06
C GLN A 19 -13.16 -13.22 2.59
N ASN A 20 -12.50 -14.26 3.12
CA ASN A 20 -12.39 -14.50 4.56
C ASN A 20 -11.19 -13.81 5.25
N LEU A 21 -10.33 -13.15 4.49
CA LEU A 21 -9.12 -12.51 5.03
C LEU A 21 -9.39 -11.04 5.39
N ILE A 22 -8.71 -10.54 6.42
CA ILE A 22 -8.68 -9.09 6.69
C ILE A 22 -7.87 -8.36 5.60
N PRO A 23 -8.11 -7.06 5.35
CA PRO A 23 -7.47 -6.33 4.25
C PRO A 23 -5.93 -6.44 4.21
N SER A 24 -5.26 -6.36 5.36
CA SER A 24 -3.80 -6.52 5.45
C SER A 24 -3.34 -7.90 4.95
N GLN A 25 -3.99 -8.96 5.41
CA GLN A 25 -3.71 -10.33 4.95
C GLN A 25 -4.00 -10.52 3.46
N ARG A 26 -5.04 -9.87 2.92
CA ARG A 26 -5.31 -9.89 1.48
C ARG A 26 -4.16 -9.28 0.69
N ILE A 27 -3.64 -8.12 1.12
CA ILE A 27 -2.53 -7.44 0.47
C ILE A 27 -1.27 -8.31 0.52
N SER A 28 -0.89 -8.79 1.70
CA SER A 28 0.25 -9.71 1.86
C SER A 28 0.12 -10.91 0.93
N LYS A 29 -1.06 -11.54 0.91
CA LYS A 29 -1.31 -12.72 0.07
C LYS A 29 -1.20 -12.42 -1.42
N LEU A 30 -1.78 -11.32 -1.89
CA LEU A 30 -1.74 -10.94 -3.30
C LEU A 30 -0.33 -10.55 -3.76
N VAL A 31 0.41 -9.80 -2.94
CA VAL A 31 1.81 -9.47 -3.20
C VAL A 31 2.66 -10.74 -3.22
N ARG A 32 2.47 -11.64 -2.26
CA ARG A 32 3.16 -12.93 -2.19
C ARG A 32 2.88 -13.78 -3.44
N ILE A 33 1.62 -13.99 -3.82
CA ILE A 33 1.24 -14.73 -5.04
C ILE A 33 1.97 -14.14 -6.25
N ARG A 34 2.02 -12.82 -6.36
CA ARG A 34 2.67 -12.14 -7.47
C ARG A 34 4.20 -12.34 -7.47
N LEU A 35 4.85 -12.31 -6.32
CA LEU A 35 6.29 -12.54 -6.18
C LEU A 35 6.67 -14.02 -6.36
N GLU A 36 5.82 -14.95 -5.91
CA GLU A 36 5.99 -16.39 -6.14
C GLU A 36 6.03 -16.73 -7.65
N MET A 37 5.30 -15.98 -8.49
CA MET A 37 5.41 -16.14 -9.95
C MET A 37 6.80 -15.81 -10.49
N GLN A 38 7.62 -15.06 -9.75
CA GLN A 38 8.99 -14.69 -10.11
C GLN A 38 10.03 -15.67 -9.57
N ALA A 39 9.69 -16.45 -8.54
CA ALA A 39 10.60 -17.40 -7.89
C ALA A 39 11.34 -18.33 -8.88
N PRO A 40 10.70 -18.92 -9.91
CA PRO A 40 11.40 -19.76 -10.89
C PRO A 40 12.47 -19.03 -11.71
N TYR A 41 12.39 -17.70 -11.78
CA TYR A 41 13.27 -16.84 -12.57
C TYR A 41 14.20 -15.98 -11.71
N ILE A 42 14.27 -16.23 -10.40
CA ILE A 42 14.97 -15.35 -9.44
C ILE A 42 16.44 -15.11 -9.80
N SER A 43 17.12 -16.12 -10.35
CA SER A 43 18.53 -16.02 -10.77
C SER A 43 18.79 -15.04 -11.91
N LYS A 44 17.76 -14.76 -12.72
CA LYS A 44 17.78 -13.81 -13.85
C LYS A 44 17.00 -12.53 -13.55
N TRP A 45 16.33 -12.47 -12.40
CA TRP A 45 15.46 -11.35 -12.04
C TRP A 45 16.22 -10.04 -11.84
N PRO A 46 17.43 -9.99 -11.25
CA PRO A 46 18.22 -8.76 -11.18
C PRO A 46 18.48 -8.13 -12.55
N GLN A 47 18.80 -8.94 -13.56
CA GLN A 47 19.00 -8.49 -14.93
C GLN A 47 17.69 -8.00 -15.55
N ALA A 48 16.57 -8.69 -15.29
CA ALA A 48 15.26 -8.25 -15.74
C ALA A 48 14.86 -6.90 -15.12
N LEU A 49 15.17 -6.66 -13.85
CA LEU A 49 14.96 -5.38 -13.19
C LEU A 49 15.84 -4.28 -13.79
N SER A 50 17.11 -4.58 -14.10
CA SER A 50 17.99 -3.64 -14.79
C SER A 50 17.44 -3.24 -16.17
N ILE A 51 16.87 -4.19 -16.91
CA ILE A 51 16.23 -3.91 -18.22
C ILE A 51 14.98 -3.04 -18.04
N GLN A 52 14.17 -3.29 -17.01
CA GLN A 52 12.98 -2.47 -16.68
C GLN A 52 13.37 -1.05 -16.27
N ALA A 53 14.48 -0.88 -15.56
CA ALA A 53 14.99 0.42 -15.13
C ALA A 53 15.62 1.24 -16.27
N HIS A 54 15.87 0.63 -17.43
CA HIS A 54 16.44 1.32 -18.57
C HIS A 54 15.51 2.44 -19.06
N PRO A 55 16.01 3.65 -19.40
CA PRO A 55 15.16 4.80 -19.75
C PRO A 55 14.15 4.55 -20.88
N LEU A 56 14.48 3.68 -21.82
CA LEU A 56 13.57 3.29 -22.91
C LEU A 56 12.38 2.44 -22.45
N ASN A 57 12.53 1.72 -21.34
CA ASN A 57 11.53 0.79 -20.81
C ASN A 57 10.83 1.32 -19.56
N VAL A 58 11.45 2.26 -18.84
CA VAL A 58 11.01 2.69 -17.50
C VAL A 58 9.58 3.20 -17.47
N SER A 59 9.12 3.91 -18.51
CA SER A 59 7.74 4.40 -18.60
C SER A 59 6.74 3.24 -18.67
N THR A 60 7.00 2.26 -19.53
CA THR A 60 6.18 1.06 -19.68
C THR A 60 6.22 0.20 -18.42
N SER A 61 7.41 -0.06 -17.87
CA SER A 61 7.58 -0.85 -16.64
C SER A 61 6.92 -0.18 -15.43
N PHE A 62 7.00 1.14 -15.32
CA PHE A 62 6.32 1.90 -14.27
C PHE A 62 4.80 1.82 -14.43
N LYS A 63 4.27 1.95 -15.66
CA LYS A 63 2.83 1.79 -15.93
C LYS A 63 2.33 0.40 -15.53
N GLN A 64 3.07 -0.66 -15.90
CA GLN A 64 2.74 -2.04 -15.51
C GLN A 64 2.74 -2.23 -13.99
N ARG A 65 3.70 -1.62 -13.28
CA ARG A 65 3.75 -1.65 -11.81
C ARG A 65 2.61 -0.87 -11.17
N ALA A 66 2.26 0.29 -11.71
CA ALA A 66 1.12 1.06 -11.24
C ALA A 66 -0.18 0.26 -11.38
N MET A 67 -0.43 -0.33 -12.55
CA MET A 67 -1.61 -1.18 -12.78
C MET A 67 -1.66 -2.36 -11.81
N LEU A 68 -0.53 -3.06 -11.60
CA LEU A 68 -0.46 -4.15 -10.63
C LEU A 68 -0.86 -3.69 -9.21
N VAL A 69 -0.33 -2.55 -8.77
CA VAL A 69 -0.64 -1.98 -7.46
C VAL A 69 -2.13 -1.63 -7.34
N ASP A 70 -2.73 -1.11 -8.40
CA ASP A 70 -4.15 -0.78 -8.45
C ASP A 70 -5.04 -2.01 -8.32
N GLU A 71 -4.73 -3.07 -9.08
CA GLU A 71 -5.48 -4.32 -9.04
C GLU A 71 -5.41 -4.99 -7.66
N ILE A 72 -4.22 -5.01 -7.05
CA ILE A 72 -4.06 -5.53 -5.68
C ILE A 72 -4.90 -4.72 -4.69
N TRP A 73 -4.89 -3.39 -4.83
CA TRP A 73 -5.62 -2.52 -3.92
C TRP A 73 -7.14 -2.63 -4.10
N HIS A 74 -7.59 -2.72 -5.35
CA HIS A 74 -8.99 -2.94 -5.68
C HIS A 74 -9.51 -4.27 -5.12
N ALA A 75 -8.70 -5.33 -5.22
CA ALA A 75 -9.03 -6.64 -4.67
C ALA A 75 -9.00 -6.68 -3.12
N ALA A 76 -8.14 -5.88 -2.49
CA ALA A 76 -8.00 -5.84 -1.04
C ALA A 76 -9.09 -4.99 -0.34
N ASP A 77 -9.47 -3.87 -0.94
CA ASP A 77 -10.27 -2.79 -0.35
C ASP A 77 -11.62 -2.66 -1.07
N TYR A 78 -12.45 -3.70 -1.00
CA TYR A 78 -13.80 -3.72 -1.60
C TYR A 78 -14.70 -2.57 -1.14
N GLU A 79 -14.36 -1.88 -0.04
CA GLU A 79 -15.06 -0.69 0.42
C GLU A 79 -14.14 0.52 0.62
N ALA A 80 -14.22 1.45 -0.35
CA ALA A 80 -14.03 2.89 -0.23
C ALA A 80 -13.29 3.42 1.01
N SER A 81 -11.98 3.18 1.13
CA SER A 81 -11.19 3.93 2.10
C SER A 81 -10.89 5.36 1.60
N ASP A 82 -11.18 6.36 2.44
CA ASP A 82 -10.92 7.82 2.25
C ASP A 82 -9.43 8.20 2.07
N VAL A 83 -8.55 7.23 1.92
CA VAL A 83 -7.12 7.47 1.70
C VAL A 83 -6.91 7.86 0.24
N ASP A 84 -6.17 8.94 0.03
CA ASP A 84 -5.79 9.43 -1.30
C ASP A 84 -5.18 8.29 -2.14
N TRP A 85 -5.62 8.20 -3.39
CA TRP A 85 -5.19 7.18 -4.32
C TRP A 85 -3.67 7.20 -4.55
N TYR A 86 -3.03 8.37 -4.53
CA TYR A 86 -1.58 8.50 -4.68
C TYR A 86 -0.87 7.90 -3.47
N VAL A 87 -1.38 8.13 -2.27
CA VAL A 87 -0.82 7.55 -1.03
C VAL A 87 -0.90 6.03 -1.08
N LYS A 88 -2.05 5.48 -1.50
CA LYS A 88 -2.25 4.04 -1.70
C LYS A 88 -1.20 3.46 -2.66
N ARG A 89 -1.01 4.09 -3.83
CA ARG A 89 -0.02 3.67 -4.82
C ARG A 89 1.43 3.78 -4.32
N THR A 90 1.78 4.86 -3.64
CA THR A 90 3.13 5.07 -3.11
C THR A 90 3.47 4.02 -2.05
N VAL A 91 2.56 3.77 -1.11
CA VAL A 91 2.77 2.81 -0.04
C VAL A 91 2.85 1.39 -0.59
N LEU A 92 1.85 0.94 -1.34
CA LEU A 92 1.84 -0.44 -1.84
C LEU A 92 2.93 -0.67 -2.91
N GLY A 93 3.18 0.30 -3.79
CA GLY A 93 4.29 0.24 -4.73
C GLY A 93 5.66 0.18 -4.04
N GLY A 94 5.82 0.89 -2.92
CA GLY A 94 7.00 0.81 -2.06
C GLY A 94 7.17 -0.56 -1.42
N ILE A 95 6.10 -1.11 -0.82
CA ILE A 95 6.09 -2.46 -0.23
C ILE A 95 6.47 -3.50 -1.29
N TYR A 96 5.81 -3.48 -2.44
CA TYR A 96 6.08 -4.43 -3.51
C TYR A 96 7.53 -4.35 -3.98
N SER A 97 8.04 -3.15 -4.25
CA SER A 97 9.38 -2.96 -4.81
C SER A 97 10.48 -3.31 -3.80
N THR A 98 10.30 -2.96 -2.53
CA THR A 98 11.27 -3.31 -1.47
C THR A 98 11.27 -4.81 -1.17
N THR A 99 10.10 -5.45 -1.15
CA THR A 99 9.98 -6.90 -0.97
C THR A 99 10.58 -7.65 -2.16
N GLU A 100 10.35 -7.17 -3.39
CA GLU A 100 10.96 -7.73 -4.61
C GLU A 100 12.48 -7.67 -4.56
N ILE A 101 13.07 -6.57 -4.08
CA ILE A 101 14.51 -6.44 -3.90
C ILE A 101 15.02 -7.34 -2.78
N TYR A 102 14.31 -7.42 -1.65
CA TYR A 102 14.67 -8.29 -0.52
C TYR A 102 14.72 -9.76 -0.95
N MET A 103 13.74 -10.20 -1.74
CA MET A 103 13.64 -11.55 -2.30
C MET A 103 14.86 -11.95 -3.13
N LEU A 104 15.56 -11.00 -3.76
CA LEU A 104 16.78 -11.27 -4.54
C LEU A 104 17.96 -11.71 -3.69
N THR A 105 17.97 -11.34 -2.41
CA THR A 105 19.08 -11.63 -1.48
C THR A 105 18.71 -12.70 -0.46
N ASP A 106 17.46 -13.15 -0.46
CA ASP A 106 16.95 -14.15 0.46
C ASP A 106 17.42 -15.56 0.04
N SER A 107 18.02 -16.27 1.00
CA SER A 107 18.50 -17.65 0.85
C SER A 107 17.79 -18.63 1.78
N SER A 108 16.78 -18.15 2.51
CA SER A 108 15.93 -18.97 3.37
C SER A 108 15.08 -19.96 2.55
N PRO A 109 14.71 -21.12 3.13
CA PRO A 109 13.84 -22.08 2.46
C PRO A 109 12.52 -21.42 2.03
N GLU A 110 12.15 -21.60 0.76
CA GLU A 110 10.91 -21.08 0.16
C GLU A 110 10.69 -19.57 0.35
N PHE A 111 11.76 -18.79 0.50
CA PHE A 111 11.72 -17.33 0.73
C PHE A 111 11.00 -16.93 2.02
N HIS A 112 11.06 -17.76 3.05
CA HIS A 112 10.41 -17.52 4.34
C HIS A 112 10.70 -16.11 4.90
N ASP A 113 11.96 -15.67 4.85
CA ASP A 113 12.36 -14.36 5.40
C ASP A 113 11.78 -13.20 4.58
N THR A 114 11.64 -13.37 3.26
CA THR A 114 10.93 -12.41 2.38
C THR A 114 9.47 -12.26 2.80
N TRP A 115 8.79 -13.35 3.15
CA TRP A 115 7.38 -13.31 3.54
C TRP A 115 7.18 -12.66 4.90
N LEU A 116 8.07 -12.91 5.86
CA LEU A 116 8.09 -12.18 7.12
C LEU A 116 8.33 -10.67 6.90
N PHE A 117 9.31 -10.33 6.06
CA PHE A 117 9.57 -8.94 5.71
C PHE A 117 8.34 -8.26 5.09
N LEU A 118 7.65 -8.94 4.17
CA LEU A 118 6.41 -8.45 3.55
C LEU A 118 5.33 -8.17 4.59
N ASP A 119 5.05 -9.14 5.48
CA ASP A 119 4.02 -9.00 6.50
C ASP A 119 4.31 -7.83 7.45
N ASP A 120 5.57 -7.64 7.82
CA ASP A 120 6.00 -6.50 8.63
C ASP A 120 5.77 -5.17 7.89
N ARG A 121 6.11 -5.07 6.60
CA ARG A 121 5.90 -3.83 5.81
C ARG A 121 4.43 -3.52 5.59
N VAL A 122 3.60 -4.54 5.39
CA VAL A 122 2.15 -4.37 5.30
C VAL A 122 1.61 -3.88 6.64
N LYS A 123 2.04 -4.47 7.76
CA LYS A 123 1.64 -4.00 9.09
C LYS A 123 1.99 -2.53 9.31
N ASP A 124 3.22 -2.12 9.00
CA ASP A 124 3.67 -0.72 9.11
C ASP A 124 2.77 0.24 8.31
N ALA A 125 2.31 -0.18 7.13
CA ALA A 125 1.42 0.64 6.30
C ALA A 125 0.02 0.82 6.91
N PHE A 126 -0.53 -0.21 7.56
CA PHE A 126 -1.81 -0.09 8.26
C PHE A 126 -1.69 0.77 9.53
N ASP A 127 -0.58 0.65 10.26
CA ASP A 127 -0.29 1.48 11.42
C ASP A 127 -0.11 2.96 11.03
N LEU A 128 0.55 3.22 9.89
CA LEU A 128 0.65 4.55 9.30
C LEU A 128 -0.73 5.11 8.92
N LYS A 129 -1.57 4.31 8.24
CA LYS A 129 -2.96 4.71 7.89
C LYS A 129 -3.75 5.10 9.14
N LYS A 130 -3.66 4.31 10.20
CA LYS A 130 -4.32 4.58 11.48
C LYS A 130 -3.83 5.88 12.10
N THR A 131 -2.52 6.09 12.13
CA THR A 131 -1.89 7.31 12.68
C THR A 131 -2.33 8.57 11.93
N ILE A 132 -2.37 8.52 10.60
CA ILE A 132 -2.85 9.64 9.77
C ILE A 132 -4.34 9.94 10.07
N GLN A 133 -5.15 8.90 10.21
CA GLN A 133 -6.58 9.05 10.51
C GLN A 133 -6.81 9.67 11.88
N GLU A 134 -6.09 9.22 12.91
CA GLU A 134 -6.14 9.80 14.26
C GLU A 134 -5.72 11.27 14.25
N ALA A 135 -4.67 11.64 13.51
CA ALA A 135 -4.22 13.02 13.36
C ALA A 135 -5.27 13.90 12.67
N LYS A 136 -5.95 13.39 11.63
CA LYS A 136 -7.04 14.10 10.95
C LYS A 136 -8.21 14.37 11.90
N TYR A 137 -8.65 13.36 12.66
CA TYR A 137 -9.72 13.52 13.65
C TYR A 137 -9.35 14.51 14.75
N LEU A 138 -8.11 14.48 15.25
CA LEU A 138 -7.60 15.46 16.21
C LEU A 138 -7.64 16.89 15.65
N ALA A 139 -7.21 17.09 14.40
CA ALA A 139 -7.24 18.40 13.76
C ALA A 139 -8.67 18.92 13.58
N GLU A 140 -9.61 18.06 13.16
CA GLU A 140 -11.03 18.40 13.03
C GLU A 140 -11.67 18.75 14.38
N ALA A 141 -11.41 17.96 15.42
CA ALA A 141 -11.93 18.21 16.76
C ALA A 141 -11.40 19.51 17.37
N VAL A 142 -10.12 19.82 17.18
CA VAL A 142 -9.50 21.08 17.60
C VAL A 142 -10.07 22.25 16.80
N GLY A 143 -10.24 22.12 15.48
CA GLY A 143 -10.84 23.14 14.63
C GLY A 143 -12.29 23.46 15.03
N ALA A 144 -13.11 22.44 15.27
CA ALA A 144 -14.49 22.59 15.73
C ALA A 144 -14.58 23.16 17.16
N GLY A 145 -13.65 22.79 18.05
CA GLY A 145 -13.59 23.29 19.43
C GLY A 145 -13.06 24.72 19.58
N MET A 146 -12.14 25.15 18.70
CA MET A 146 -11.59 26.52 18.71
C MET A 146 -12.56 27.55 18.14
N GLY A 147 -13.45 27.18 17.22
CA GLY A 147 -14.46 28.09 16.68
C GLY A 147 -15.41 28.67 17.74
N SER A 148 -15.82 27.85 18.73
CA SER A 148 -16.74 28.27 19.80
C SER A 148 -16.03 28.88 21.01
N SER A 149 -14.86 28.36 21.38
CA SER A 149 -14.08 28.84 22.53
C SER A 149 -13.36 30.17 22.27
N LEU A 150 -12.86 30.42 21.05
CA LEU A 150 -12.29 31.73 20.70
C LEU A 150 -13.38 32.80 20.57
N GLN A 151 -14.55 32.49 19.99
CA GLN A 151 -15.70 33.42 20.00
C GLN A 151 -16.16 33.75 21.42
N GLY A 152 -16.21 32.75 22.30
CA GLY A 152 -16.55 32.93 23.71
C GLY A 152 -15.54 33.79 24.47
N PHE A 153 -14.25 33.69 24.15
CA PHE A 153 -13.21 34.49 24.78
C PHE A 153 -13.18 35.93 24.22
N VAL A 154 -13.29 36.10 22.90
CA VAL A 154 -13.32 37.41 22.22
C VAL A 154 -14.56 38.21 22.63
N SER A 155 -15.74 37.59 22.69
CA SER A 155 -16.96 38.26 23.16
C SER A 155 -16.89 38.67 24.64
N ARG A 156 -16.27 37.85 25.50
CA ARG A 156 -16.12 38.15 26.93
C ARG A 156 -15.08 39.24 27.20
N VAL A 157 -14.06 39.37 26.36
CA VAL A 157 -13.05 40.45 26.42
C VAL A 157 -13.61 41.76 25.86
N LEU A 158 -14.33 41.73 24.73
CA LEU A 158 -14.93 42.92 24.13
C LEU A 158 -16.08 43.51 24.96
N ARG A 159 -16.81 42.70 25.73
CA ARG A 159 -17.92 43.18 26.59
C ARG A 159 -17.48 43.77 27.94
N ARG A 160 -16.17 43.83 28.21
CA ARG A 160 -15.60 44.35 29.48
C ARG A 160 -14.93 45.71 29.34
N GLY A 161 -14.93 46.29 28.14
CA GLY A 161 -14.31 47.57 27.80
C GLY A 161 -15.29 48.70 27.46
N ASN A 162 -16.57 48.59 27.85
CA ASN A 162 -17.57 49.66 27.72
C ASN A 162 -18.33 49.80 29.04
#